data_AF-A0A835U4S6-F1
#
_entry.id   AF-A0A835U4S6-F1
#
_cell.length_a   1.000
_cell.length_b   1.000
_cell.length_c   1.000
_cell.angle_alpha   90.00
_cell.angle_beta   90.00
_cell.angle_gamma   90.00
#
_symmetry.space_group_name_H-M   'P 1'
#
loop_
_entity.id
_entity.type
_entity.pdbx_description
1 polymer ?
#
loop_
_entity_poly.entity_id
_entity_poly.type
_entity_poly.pdbx_seq_one_letter_code
_entity_poly.pdbx_strand_id
1 'polypeptide(L)'
;MGEAEPLLHFLFVSFPAQGHVNPLLRLAKRVAAKGPLVTFSTTLDSGRRIRAVANGSVTSDAETDSFPVGRGLLRFEFFDHGADPSDPNRDELNKLYVPARFERPGRHR
;
A
#
# COMPACT_ATOMS: atom_id res chain seq x y z
N MET A 1 -13.38 23.97 22.01
CA MET A 1 -12.79 23.46 20.77
C MET A 1 -13.31 22.04 20.62
N GLY A 2 -14.00 21.72 19.53
CA GLY A 2 -14.49 20.36 19.31
C GLY A 2 -13.29 19.50 18.91
N GLU A 3 -12.88 18.59 19.78
CA GLU A 3 -11.95 17.52 19.43
C GLU A 3 -12.57 16.76 18.25
N ALA A 4 -11.85 16.64 17.13
CA ALA A 4 -12.35 15.89 16.00
C ALA A 4 -12.54 14.43 16.44
N GLU A 5 -13.78 13.93 16.38
CA GLU A 5 -14.08 12.53 16.66
C GLU A 5 -13.14 11.64 15.83
N PRO A 6 -12.47 10.64 16.45
CA PRO A 6 -11.47 9.84 15.77
C PRO A 6 -12.15 9.09 14.62
N LEU A 7 -11.73 9.44 13.40
CA LEU A 7 -12.25 8.84 12.19
C LEU A 7 -11.84 7.36 12.16
N LEU A 8 -12.82 6.46 12.05
CA LEU A 8 -12.56 5.03 11.87
C LEU A 8 -11.56 4.83 10.71
N HIS A 9 -10.47 4.11 10.98
CA HIS A 9 -9.35 3.96 10.03
C HIS A 9 -9.09 2.49 9.70
N PHE A 10 -9.09 2.17 8.41
CA PHE A 10 -8.74 0.85 7.91
C PHE A 10 -7.42 0.87 7.13
N LEU A 11 -6.60 -0.18 7.33
CA LEU A 11 -5.43 -0.47 6.51
C LEU A 11 -5.74 -1.66 5.59
N PHE A 12 -5.53 -1.47 4.29
CA PHE A 12 -5.66 -2.49 3.26
C PHE A 12 -4.30 -2.77 2.66
N VAL A 13 -3.78 -3.99 2.80
CA VAL A 13 -2.47 -4.38 2.26
C VAL A 13 -2.68 -5.36 1.10
N SER A 14 -2.29 -4.95 -0.11
CA SER A 14 -2.37 -5.79 -1.31
C SER A 14 -1.06 -6.47 -1.62
N PHE A 15 -1.15 -7.77 -1.90
CA PHE A 15 -0.11 -8.50 -2.63
C PHE A 15 0.08 -7.89 -4.04
N PRO A 16 1.33 -7.73 -4.53
CA PRO A 16 1.65 -7.01 -5.77
C PRO A 16 1.42 -7.88 -7.02
N ALA A 17 0.24 -8.49 -7.15
CA ALA A 17 -0.14 -9.31 -8.29
C ALA A 17 -1.30 -8.72 -9.09
N GLN A 18 -1.27 -8.91 -10.41
CA GLN A 18 -2.41 -8.64 -11.28
C GLN A 18 -3.58 -9.56 -10.86
N GLY A 19 -4.68 -8.96 -10.42
CA GLY A 19 -5.83 -9.68 -9.85
C GLY A 19 -6.01 -9.49 -8.33
N HIS A 20 -5.01 -8.97 -7.61
CA HIS A 20 -5.13 -8.64 -6.18
C HIS A 20 -5.29 -7.13 -5.95
N VAL A 21 -4.44 -6.32 -6.60
CA VAL A 21 -4.43 -4.86 -6.41
C VAL A 21 -5.77 -4.22 -6.79
N ASN A 22 -6.31 -4.54 -7.97
CA ASN A 22 -7.53 -3.90 -8.47
C ASN A 22 -8.79 -4.24 -7.65
N PRO A 23 -9.08 -5.52 -7.34
CA PRO A 23 -10.21 -5.85 -6.48
C PRO A 23 -10.10 -5.23 -5.09
N LEU A 24 -8.91 -5.29 -4.47
CA LEU A 24 -8.71 -4.70 -3.15
C LEU A 24 -8.83 -3.18 -3.17
N LEU A 25 -8.33 -2.51 -4.22
CA LEU A 25 -8.47 -1.06 -4.38
C LEU A 25 -9.93 -0.65 -4.60
N ARG A 26 -10.70 -1.43 -5.37
CA ARG A 26 -12.15 -1.22 -5.54
C ARG A 26 -12.88 -1.37 -4.20
N LEU A 27 -12.50 -2.35 -3.38
CA LEU A 27 -13.03 -2.53 -2.04
C LEU A 27 -12.67 -1.35 -1.13
N ALA A 28 -11.41 -0.93 -1.11
CA ALA A 28 -10.91 0.21 -0.34
C ALA A 28 -11.72 1.49 -0.65
N LYS A 29 -11.95 1.78 -1.94
CA LYS A 29 -12.80 2.90 -2.38
C LYS A 29 -14.23 2.79 -1.85
N ARG A 30 -14.83 1.60 -1.88
CA ARG A 30 -16.19 1.37 -1.36
C ARG A 30 -16.29 1.57 0.14
N VAL A 31 -15.26 1.17 0.90
CA VAL A 31 -15.19 1.38 2.35
C VAL A 31 -15.01 2.87 2.66
N ALA A 32 -14.03 3.53 2.03
CA ALA A 32 -13.79 4.96 2.18
C ALA A 32 -15.05 5.80 1.88
N ALA A 33 -15.80 5.44 0.83
CA ALA A 33 -17.05 6.09 0.47
C ALA A 33 -18.09 6.17 1.61
N LYS A 34 -18.00 5.30 2.62
CA LYS A 34 -18.91 5.28 3.76
C LYS A 34 -18.58 6.30 4.86
N GLY A 35 -17.42 6.96 4.82
CA GLY A 35 -16.97 7.89 5.86
C GLY A 35 -15.60 7.63 6.50
N PRO A 36 -15.06 6.40 6.58
CA PRO A 36 -13.77 6.17 7.24
C PRO A 36 -12.58 6.65 6.39
N LEU A 37 -11.41 6.71 7.04
CA LEU A 37 -10.12 6.82 6.37
C LEU A 37 -9.72 5.41 5.98
N VAL A 38 -9.25 5.26 4.75
CA VAL A 38 -8.67 4.01 4.28
C VAL A 38 -7.26 4.29 3.80
N THR A 39 -6.28 3.64 4.40
CA THR A 39 -4.93 3.57 3.84
C THR A 39 -4.84 2.31 2.99
N PHE A 40 -4.60 2.47 1.69
CA PHE A 40 -4.28 1.38 0.78
C PHE A 40 -2.76 1.27 0.63
N SER A 41 -2.25 0.07 0.82
CA SER A 41 -0.83 -0.22 0.82
C SER A 41 -0.47 -1.42 -0.03
N THR A 42 0.70 -1.35 -0.65
CA THR A 42 1.33 -2.41 -1.43
C THR A 42 2.83 -2.10 -1.57
N THR A 43 3.57 -2.94 -2.29
CA THR A 43 5.01 -2.72 -2.54
C THR A 43 5.25 -1.42 -3.32
N LEU A 44 6.38 -0.75 -3.09
CA LEU A 44 6.80 0.46 -3.81
C LEU A 44 6.72 0.34 -5.33
N ASP A 45 7.12 -0.77 -5.93
CA ASP A 45 7.08 -0.96 -7.38
C ASP A 45 5.66 -1.01 -7.93
N SER A 46 4.75 -1.71 -7.24
CA SER A 46 3.32 -1.65 -7.56
C SER A 46 2.75 -0.26 -7.36
N GLY A 47 3.17 0.45 -6.32
CA GLY A 47 2.81 1.85 -6.09
C GLY A 47 3.23 2.76 -7.24
N ARG A 48 4.47 2.64 -7.73
CA ARG A 48 4.96 3.35 -8.91
C ARG A 48 4.10 3.11 -10.14
N ARG A 49 3.67 1.87 -10.38
CA ARG A 49 2.76 1.52 -11.48
C ARG A 49 1.39 2.19 -11.31
N ILE A 50 0.82 2.18 -10.10
CA ILE A 50 -0.44 2.88 -9.80
C ILE A 50 -0.32 4.38 -10.08
N ARG A 51 0.78 5.01 -9.64
CA ARG A 51 1.05 6.44 -9.86
C ARG A 51 1.17 6.80 -11.34
N ALA A 52 1.85 5.97 -12.13
CA ALA A 52 2.02 6.15 -13.56
C ALA A 52 0.68 6.16 -14.30
N VAL A 53 -0.24 5.26 -13.91
CA VAL A 53 -1.61 5.23 -14.47
C VAL A 53 -2.47 6.39 -13.97
N ALA A 54 -2.20 6.89 -12.77
CA ALA A 54 -2.92 8.01 -12.16
C ALA A 54 -2.39 9.40 -12.56
N ASN A 55 -1.53 9.50 -13.59
CA ASN A 55 -0.91 10.75 -14.06
C ASN A 55 -0.24 11.57 -12.93
N GLY A 56 0.37 10.92 -11.94
CA GLY A 56 1.07 11.61 -10.85
C GLY A 56 0.17 12.23 -9.78
N SER A 57 -1.17 12.06 -9.84
CA SER A 57 -2.09 12.53 -8.80
C SER A 57 -1.88 11.84 -7.45
N VAL A 58 -1.09 10.77 -7.39
CA VAL A 58 -0.75 10.05 -6.16
C VAL A 58 0.71 10.34 -5.80
N THR A 59 0.93 11.31 -4.93
CA THR A 59 2.22 11.67 -4.32
C THR A 59 2.40 10.80 -3.07
N SER A 60 3.46 9.97 -3.03
CA SER A 60 3.78 9.08 -1.91
C SER A 60 5.12 9.46 -1.26
N ASP A 61 5.51 10.72 -1.42
CA ASP A 61 6.75 11.29 -0.88
C ASP A 61 6.46 12.32 0.22
N ALA A 62 5.18 12.61 0.47
CA ALA A 62 4.69 13.39 1.59
C ALA A 62 3.63 12.56 2.32
N GLU A 63 3.86 12.34 3.62
CA GLU A 63 2.78 11.95 4.51
C GLU A 63 1.66 12.98 4.36
N THR A 64 0.43 12.52 4.08
CA THR A 64 -0.85 13.25 4.26
C THR A 64 -1.69 13.51 2.99
N ASP A 65 -1.23 13.23 1.76
CA ASP A 65 -2.12 13.39 0.59
C ASP A 65 -3.19 12.27 0.54
N SER A 66 -4.33 12.55 1.18
CA SER A 66 -5.52 11.73 1.20
C SER A 66 -6.55 12.31 0.25
N PHE A 67 -7.17 11.48 -0.57
CA PHE A 67 -8.13 11.89 -1.57
C PHE A 67 -9.55 11.67 -1.05
N PRO A 68 -10.47 12.63 -1.26
CA PRO A 68 -11.86 12.44 -0.89
C PRO A 68 -12.48 11.35 -1.75
N VAL A 69 -13.12 10.38 -1.10
CA VAL A 69 -13.90 9.33 -1.76
C VAL A 69 -15.24 9.25 -1.04
N GLY A 70 -16.30 9.71 -1.70
CA GLY A 70 -17.62 9.82 -1.08
C GLY A 70 -17.57 10.69 0.17
N ARG A 71 -17.88 10.10 1.34
CA ARG A 71 -17.87 10.79 2.64
C ARG A 71 -16.56 10.65 3.41
N GLY A 72 -15.63 9.83 2.94
CA GLY A 72 -14.38 9.52 3.64
C GLY A 72 -13.16 9.84 2.82
N LEU A 73 -12.03 9.27 3.23
CA LEU A 73 -10.71 9.58 2.69
C LEU A 73 -9.99 8.30 2.27
N LEU A 74 -9.29 8.36 1.15
CA LEU A 74 -8.41 7.29 0.68
C LEU A 74 -6.98 7.82 0.60
N ARG A 75 -6.07 7.18 1.34
CA ARG A 75 -4.64 7.46 1.36
C ARG A 75 -3.88 6.29 0.74
N PHE A 76 -2.75 6.57 0.09
CA PHE A 76 -1.84 5.55 -0.40
C PHE A 76 -0.52 5.61 0.37
N GLU A 77 -0.08 4.46 0.88
CA GLU A 77 1.23 4.30 1.53
C GLU A 77 1.89 3.05 1.00
N PHE A 78 3.09 3.15 0.43
CA PHE A 78 3.78 2.01 -0.16
C PHE A 78 5.00 1.63 0.67
N PHE A 79 5.34 0.35 0.70
CA PHE A 79 6.48 -0.15 1.48
C PHE A 79 7.51 -0.84 0.59
N ASP A 80 8.76 -0.80 1.02
CA ASP A 80 9.81 -1.63 0.44
C ASP A 80 9.65 -3.07 0.93
N HIS A 81 9.70 -4.02 0.00
CA HIS A 81 9.64 -5.45 0.31
C HIS A 81 11.02 -6.10 0.38
N GLY A 82 12.09 -5.31 0.27
CA GLY A 82 13.47 -5.76 0.40
C GLY A 82 13.97 -6.58 -0.79
N ALA A 83 13.31 -6.53 -1.94
CA ALA A 83 13.88 -7.13 -3.15
C ALA A 83 15.03 -6.28 -3.67
N ASP A 84 16.07 -6.97 -4.15
CA ASP A 84 17.20 -6.33 -4.80
C ASP A 84 16.72 -5.64 -6.10
N PRO A 85 16.87 -4.31 -6.22
CA PRO A 85 16.44 -3.59 -7.41
C PRO A 85 17.23 -3.99 -8.68
N SER A 86 18.40 -4.62 -8.52
CA SER A 86 19.22 -5.12 -9.62
C SER A 86 18.87 -6.55 -10.06
N ASP A 87 18.00 -7.27 -9.31
CA ASP A 87 17.55 -8.60 -9.68
C ASP A 87 16.65 -8.52 -10.93
N PRO A 88 17.04 -9.14 -12.06
CA PRO A 88 16.24 -9.12 -13.29
C PRO A 88 14.86 -9.80 -13.11
N ASN A 89 14.72 -10.63 -12.09
CA ASN A 89 13.50 -11.35 -11.75
C ASN A 89 12.79 -10.74 -10.53
N ARG A 90 13.10 -9.50 -10.12
CA ARG A 90 12.44 -8.84 -8.99
C ARG A 90 10.91 -8.75 -9.12
N ASP A 91 10.40 -8.79 -10.35
CA ASP A 91 8.98 -8.79 -10.68
C ASP A 91 8.35 -10.20 -10.67
N GLU A 92 9.14 -11.27 -10.52
CA GLU A 92 8.63 -12.64 -10.44
C GLU A 92 7.94 -12.87 -9.10
N LEU A 93 6.62 -13.06 -9.18
CA LEU A 93 5.72 -13.26 -8.05
C LEU A 93 6.13 -14.40 -7.10
N ASN A 94 6.82 -15.40 -7.63
CA ASN A 94 7.31 -16.56 -6.88
C ASN A 94 8.43 -16.19 -5.90
N LYS A 95 9.18 -15.11 -6.14
CA LYS A 95 10.27 -14.66 -5.25
C LYS A 95 9.75 -13.96 -3.99
N LEU A 96 8.58 -13.31 -4.06
CA LEU A 96 7.89 -12.75 -2.89
C LEU A 96 7.40 -13.82 -1.90
N TYR A 97 7.29 -15.07 -2.34
CA TYR A 97 6.90 -16.24 -1.54
C TYR A 97 8.09 -17.08 -1.06
N VAL A 98 9.32 -16.69 -1.38
CA VAL A 98 10.48 -17.29 -0.70
C VAL A 98 10.31 -16.91 0.77
N PRO A 99 10.25 -17.88 1.71
CA PRO A 99 10.10 -17.56 3.11
C PRO A 99 11.21 -16.57 3.41
N ALA A 100 10.80 -15.35 3.82
CA ALA A 100 11.71 -14.33 4.26
C ALA A 100 12.75 -15.07 5.11
N ARG A 101 14.02 -15.01 4.72
CA ARG A 101 15.10 -15.44 5.59
C ARG A 101 14.95 -14.54 6.79
N PHE A 102 14.17 -14.99 7.76
CA PHE A 102 14.10 -14.42 9.08
C PHE A 102 15.56 -14.46 9.52
N GLU A 103 16.20 -13.31 9.53
CA GLU A 103 17.57 -13.20 10.02
C GLU A 103 17.53 -13.86 11.38
N ARG A 104 18.22 -15.00 11.50
CA ARG A 104 18.27 -15.69 12.78
C ARG A 104 18.91 -14.68 13.73
N PRO A 105 18.26 -14.32 14.84
CA PRO A 105 18.83 -13.39 15.80
C PRO A 105 20.22 -13.91 16.15
N GLY A 106 21.20 -13.02 16.01
CA GLY A 106 22.62 -13.34 16.07
C GLY A 106 22.91 -14.31 17.21
N ARG A 107 23.48 -15.47 16.85
CA ARG A 107 24.08 -16.36 17.83
C ARG A 107 25.35 -15.66 18.32
N HIS A 108 25.19 -14.80 19.33
CA HIS A 108 26.31 -14.35 20.13
C HIS A 108 27.03 -15.58 20.67
N ARG A 109 28.29 -15.74 20.24
CA ARG A 109 29.28 -16.56 20.93
C ARG A 109 30.02 -15.68 21.92
#